data_AF-M3IN42-F1
#
_entry.id   AF-M3IN42-F1
#
_cell.length_a   1.000
_cell.length_b   1.000
_cell.length_c   1.000
_cell.angle_alpha   90.00
_cell.angle_beta   90.00
_cell.angle_gamma   90.00
#
_symmetry.space_group_name_H-M   'P 1'
#
loop_
_entity.id
_entity.type
_entity.pdbx_description
1 polymer ?
#
loop_
_entity_poly.entity_id
_entity_poly.type
_entity_poly.pdbx_seq_one_letter_code
_entity_poly.pdbx_strand_id
1 'polypeptide(L)'
;MGYLDKRAFAGQVARGGESAVVALAYVNNDTEIIPFGVFVTSKDGGVAKVSKATDPILGVSLKLGSKGENKPSEVMSVLSLPYGSEIWAQGKAAHGLAVGDTIQVEATAGADAGKVAKAATLALTAAKDKFYVTDVAGDLVKLMRKE
;
A
#
# COMPACT_ATOMS: atom_id res chain seq x y z
N MET A 1 19.51 14.26 -16.37
CA MET A 1 18.48 13.40 -15.77
C MET A 1 19.07 12.79 -14.52
N GLY A 2 18.64 13.28 -13.37
CA GLY A 2 19.37 13.23 -12.11
C GLY A 2 19.07 11.97 -11.28
N TYR A 3 19.92 11.75 -10.28
CA TYR A 3 19.87 10.67 -9.30
C TYR A 3 18.51 10.49 -8.58
N LEU A 4 17.64 11.50 -8.60
CA LEU A 4 16.29 11.48 -8.00
C LEU A 4 15.22 10.87 -8.92
N ASP A 5 15.42 10.89 -10.24
CA ASP A 5 14.42 10.44 -11.24
C ASP A 5 14.28 8.90 -11.29
N LYS A 6 15.17 8.17 -10.59
CA LYS A 6 15.30 6.70 -10.66
C LYS A 6 14.99 5.97 -9.35
N ARG A 7 14.60 6.67 -8.27
CA ARG A 7 14.29 6.03 -6.99
C ARG A 7 12.78 5.93 -6.80
N ALA A 8 12.28 4.70 -6.84
CA ALA A 8 10.97 4.35 -6.30
C ALA A 8 11.06 4.35 -4.76
N PHE A 9 10.09 4.96 -4.08
CA PHE A 9 9.95 4.90 -2.63
C PHE A 9 8.59 4.31 -2.26
N ALA A 10 8.58 3.41 -1.27
CA ALA A 10 7.32 2.89 -0.74
C ALA A 10 6.42 4.04 -0.24
N GLY A 11 5.15 4.03 -0.64
CA GLY A 11 4.17 5.05 -0.28
C GLY A 11 4.29 6.34 -1.09
N GLN A 12 5.07 6.36 -2.18
CA GLN A 12 5.15 7.48 -3.12
C GLN A 12 4.05 7.38 -4.18
N VAL A 13 3.27 8.45 -4.32
CA VAL A 13 2.33 8.62 -5.44
C VAL A 13 3.12 8.88 -6.72
N ALA A 14 2.98 8.00 -7.71
CA ALA A 14 3.73 8.04 -8.96
C ALA A 14 2.99 8.82 -10.06
N ARG A 15 1.65 8.77 -10.05
CA ARG A 15 0.80 9.54 -10.94
C ARG A 15 -0.50 9.90 -10.19
N GLY A 16 -0.83 11.18 -10.17
CA GLY A 16 -2.09 11.68 -9.62
C GLY A 16 -2.90 12.39 -10.70
N GLY A 17 -3.17 11.71 -11.81
CA GLY A 17 -3.69 12.30 -13.04
C GLY A 17 -5.08 12.94 -12.95
N GLU A 18 -5.74 12.89 -11.80
CA GLU A 18 -7.09 13.43 -11.59
C GLU A 18 -7.14 14.26 -10.30
N SER A 19 -7.94 15.34 -10.28
CA SER A 19 -8.14 16.20 -9.10
C SER A 19 -8.70 15.48 -7.85
N ALA A 20 -9.03 14.19 -7.94
CA ALA A 20 -9.65 13.42 -6.87
C ALA A 20 -8.68 12.57 -6.03
N VAL A 21 -7.35 12.69 -6.20
CA VAL A 21 -6.37 12.00 -5.35
C VAL A 21 -6.34 12.63 -3.95
N VAL A 22 -7.23 12.17 -3.08
CA VAL A 22 -7.32 12.61 -1.69
C VAL A 22 -6.75 11.53 -0.78
N ALA A 23 -5.63 11.83 -0.14
CA ALA A 23 -5.15 11.04 0.99
C ALA A 23 -5.84 11.53 2.26
N LEU A 24 -6.41 10.61 3.04
CA LEU A 24 -7.06 10.93 4.30
C LEU A 24 -6.10 10.69 5.47
N ALA A 25 -6.26 11.50 6.51
CA ALA A 25 -5.47 11.39 7.73
C ALA A 25 -6.18 10.45 8.71
N TYR A 26 -5.45 9.47 9.23
CA TYR A 26 -5.92 8.53 10.24
C TYR A 26 -4.89 8.40 11.36
N VAL A 27 -5.35 8.04 12.56
CA VAL A 27 -4.45 7.66 13.67
C VAL A 27 -4.05 6.19 13.51
N ASN A 28 -2.76 5.89 13.66
CA ASN A 28 -2.29 4.52 13.76
C ASN A 28 -2.75 3.90 15.10
N ASN A 29 -3.78 3.07 15.04
CA ASN A 29 -4.34 2.31 16.17
C ASN A 29 -3.81 0.87 16.25
N ASP A 30 -2.75 0.58 15.50
CA ASP A 30 -1.93 -0.60 15.70
C ASP A 30 -1.01 -0.40 16.92
N THR A 31 -0.61 -1.50 17.55
CA THR A 31 0.40 -1.48 18.60
C THR A 31 1.81 -1.36 18.03
N GLU A 32 1.95 -1.54 16.72
CA GLU A 32 3.23 -1.53 16.00
C GLU A 32 3.34 -0.40 14.99
N ILE A 33 4.56 -0.16 14.53
CA ILE A 33 4.84 0.78 13.44
C ILE A 33 4.22 0.24 12.15
N ILE A 34 3.53 1.11 11.40
CA ILE A 34 3.03 0.78 10.06
C ILE A 34 4.05 1.26 9.01
N PRO A 35 4.65 0.35 8.23
CA PRO A 35 5.56 0.73 7.15
C PRO A 35 4.88 1.63 6.10
N PHE A 36 5.67 2.39 5.34
CA PHE A 36 5.14 3.10 4.17
C PHE A 36 4.89 2.14 3.02
N GLY A 37 3.92 2.45 2.16
CA GLY A 37 3.61 1.67 0.96
C GLY A 37 2.96 0.32 1.24
N VAL A 38 2.38 0.09 2.43
CA VAL A 38 1.61 -1.14 2.70
C VAL A 38 0.13 -0.81 2.71
N PHE A 39 -0.68 -1.80 2.32
CA PHE A 39 -2.13 -1.72 2.51
C PHE A 39 -2.47 -1.77 4.00
N VAL A 40 -3.46 -0.99 4.39
CA VAL A 40 -3.92 -0.89 5.79
C VAL A 40 -5.43 -1.10 5.87
N THR A 41 -5.88 -1.46 7.07
CA THR A 41 -7.29 -1.69 7.38
C THR A 41 -7.82 -0.66 8.38
N SER A 42 -9.14 -0.52 8.44
CA SER A 42 -9.84 0.27 9.46
C SER A 42 -9.82 -0.47 10.79
N LYS A 43 -9.53 0.26 11.88
CA LYS A 43 -9.60 -0.25 13.26
C LYS A 43 -9.94 0.87 14.24
N ASP A 44 -11.06 0.73 14.95
CA ASP A 44 -11.48 1.64 16.03
C ASP A 44 -11.45 3.14 15.64
N GLY A 45 -11.90 3.46 14.42
CA GLY A 45 -11.88 4.83 13.88
C GLY A 45 -10.51 5.33 13.41
N GLY A 46 -9.47 4.51 13.51
CA GLY A 46 -8.14 4.72 12.95
C GLY A 46 -7.75 3.65 11.95
N VAL A 47 -6.44 3.46 11.78
CA VAL A 47 -5.86 2.48 10.86
C VAL A 47 -4.98 1.48 11.59
N ALA A 48 -4.93 0.26 11.08
CA ALA A 48 -4.04 -0.80 11.55
C ALA A 48 -3.51 -1.63 10.39
N LYS A 49 -2.57 -2.53 10.67
CA LYS A 49 -2.08 -3.49 9.68
C LYS A 49 -3.14 -4.53 9.35
N VAL A 50 -3.14 -4.99 8.10
CA VAL A 50 -4.05 -6.03 7.62
C VAL A 50 -3.62 -7.36 8.23
N SER A 51 -4.47 -7.96 9.06
CA SER A 51 -4.16 -9.15 9.84
C SER A 51 -4.98 -10.38 9.44
N LYS A 52 -6.14 -10.18 8.81
CA LYS A 52 -7.10 -11.21 8.43
C LYS A 52 -7.70 -10.92 7.07
N ALA A 53 -8.06 -11.96 6.32
CA ALA A 53 -8.66 -11.80 4.98
C ALA A 53 -9.94 -10.94 4.98
N THR A 54 -10.71 -10.99 6.07
CA THR A 54 -11.95 -10.21 6.24
C THR A 54 -11.73 -8.73 6.58
N ASP A 55 -10.49 -8.31 6.81
CA ASP A 55 -10.19 -6.93 7.17
C ASP A 55 -10.51 -5.99 5.98
N PRO A 56 -11.29 -4.92 6.19
CA PRO A 56 -11.64 -3.98 5.13
C PRO A 56 -10.41 -3.14 4.73
N ILE A 57 -10.04 -3.18 3.45
CA ILE A 57 -8.92 -2.39 2.95
C ILE A 57 -9.31 -0.91 2.81
N LEU A 58 -8.61 -0.03 3.53
CA LEU A 58 -8.80 1.42 3.43
C LEU A 58 -7.97 2.04 2.30
N GLY A 59 -6.78 1.53 2.06
CA GLY A 59 -5.85 2.09 1.09
C GLY A 59 -4.40 1.76 1.43
N VAL A 60 -3.48 2.52 0.86
CA VAL A 60 -2.03 2.34 1.03
C VAL A 60 -1.46 3.48 1.87
N SER A 61 -0.58 3.15 2.82
CA SER A 61 0.12 4.12 3.67
C SER A 61 1.10 4.97 2.84
N LEU A 62 1.07 6.29 3.03
CA LEU A 62 1.93 7.22 2.31
C LEU A 62 3.20 7.56 3.07
N LYS A 63 4.29 7.77 2.33
CA LYS A 63 5.49 8.42 2.86
C LYS A 63 5.33 9.94 2.78
N LEU A 64 5.17 10.58 3.93
CA LEU A 64 5.22 12.04 4.04
C LEU A 64 6.68 12.46 4.19
N GLY A 65 7.14 13.46 3.43
CA GLY A 65 8.56 13.88 3.42
C GLY A 65 9.11 14.32 4.80
N SER A 66 8.23 14.70 5.72
CA SER A 66 8.58 15.09 7.10
C SER A 66 8.63 13.91 8.09
N LYS A 67 8.18 12.71 7.70
CA LYS A 67 8.11 11.54 8.59
C LYS A 67 9.03 10.40 8.13
N GLY A 68 9.76 9.83 9.09
CA GLY A 68 10.58 8.64 8.89
C GLY A 68 9.81 7.32 8.97
N GLU A 69 8.69 7.29 9.70
CA GLU A 69 7.85 6.11 9.94
C GLU A 69 6.46 6.50 10.45
N ASN A 70 5.48 5.57 10.43
CA ASN A 70 4.16 5.78 11.04
C ASN A 70 4.10 5.07 12.40
N LYS A 71 4.39 5.80 13.48
CA LYS A 71 4.41 5.25 14.85
C LYS A 71 2.99 5.00 15.39
N PRO A 72 2.82 4.09 16.38
CA PRO A 72 1.57 3.97 17.12
C PRO A 72 1.08 5.31 17.68
N SER A 73 -0.23 5.51 17.67
CA SER A 73 -0.93 6.70 18.15
C SER A 73 -0.61 8.01 17.40
N GLU A 74 0.16 7.96 16.31
CA GLU A 74 0.40 9.11 15.47
C GLU A 74 -0.55 9.18 14.26
N VAL A 75 -0.77 10.40 13.79
CA VAL A 75 -1.47 10.64 12.52
C VAL A 75 -0.59 10.23 11.34
N MET A 76 -1.17 9.48 10.40
CA MET A 76 -0.56 9.10 9.13
C MET A 76 -1.54 9.30 7.97
N SER A 77 -1.00 9.40 6.76
CA SER A 77 -1.80 9.55 5.55
C SER A 77 -1.99 8.21 4.86
N VAL A 78 -3.25 7.93 4.49
CA VAL A 78 -3.63 6.74 3.71
C VAL A 78 -4.30 7.21 2.43
N LEU A 79 -3.83 6.68 1.30
CA LEU A 79 -4.45 6.92 0.01
C LEU A 79 -5.32 5.73 -0.36
N SER A 80 -6.63 5.96 -0.47
CA SER A 80 -7.49 5.10 -1.28
C SER A 80 -7.19 5.40 -2.74
N LEU A 81 -6.81 4.42 -3.54
CA LEU A 81 -6.41 4.65 -4.94
C LEU A 81 -7.67 4.81 -5.80
N PRO A 82 -8.01 6.02 -6.30
CA PRO A 82 -9.04 6.17 -7.31
C PRO A 82 -8.51 5.68 -8.67
N TYR A 83 -9.39 5.69 -9.67
CA TYR A 83 -8.99 5.43 -11.05
C TYR A 83 -7.92 6.44 -11.52
N GLY A 84 -7.07 6.01 -12.47
CA GLY A 84 -6.00 6.85 -13.02
C GLY A 84 -4.84 7.19 -12.06
N SER A 85 -4.88 6.72 -10.81
CA SER A 85 -3.84 6.98 -9.81
C SER A 85 -2.87 5.81 -9.66
N GLU A 86 -1.59 6.14 -9.51
CA GLU A 86 -0.53 5.17 -9.31
C GLU A 86 0.24 5.42 -8.01
N ILE A 87 0.57 4.35 -7.30
CA ILE A 87 1.38 4.39 -6.09
C ILE A 87 2.40 3.25 -6.07
N TRP A 88 3.57 3.51 -5.50
CA TRP A 88 4.55 2.49 -5.16
C TRP A 88 4.19 1.82 -3.82
N ALA A 89 3.83 0.55 -3.87
CA ALA A 89 3.59 -0.31 -2.71
C ALA A 89 4.77 -1.26 -2.46
N GLN A 90 4.85 -1.79 -1.24
CA GLN A 90 5.79 -2.84 -0.88
C GLN A 90 5.25 -4.20 -1.33
N GLY A 91 6.04 -4.90 -2.14
CA GLY A 91 5.90 -6.33 -2.36
C GLY A 91 6.54 -7.11 -1.21
N LYS A 92 6.04 -8.32 -0.94
CA LYS A 92 6.77 -9.26 -0.09
C LYS A 92 8.07 -9.71 -0.76
N ALA A 93 9.00 -10.25 0.02
CA ALA A 93 10.18 -10.90 -0.55
C ALA A 93 9.74 -12.00 -1.53
N ALA A 94 10.32 -12.00 -2.74
CA ALA A 94 9.91 -12.91 -3.81
C ALA A 94 8.40 -12.85 -4.15
N HIS A 95 7.81 -11.65 -4.18
CA HIS A 95 6.39 -11.41 -4.50
C HIS A 95 5.93 -12.00 -5.84
N GLY A 96 6.86 -12.23 -6.79
CA GLY A 96 6.59 -12.91 -8.07
C GLY A 96 5.70 -12.12 -9.03
N LEU A 97 5.54 -10.81 -8.80
CA LEU A 97 4.72 -9.92 -9.63
C LEU A 97 5.52 -9.35 -10.79
N ALA A 98 4.90 -9.32 -11.97
CA ALA A 98 5.37 -8.63 -13.15
C ALA A 98 4.35 -7.58 -13.62
N VAL A 99 4.75 -6.69 -14.53
CA VAL A 99 3.85 -5.71 -15.15
C VAL A 99 2.65 -6.42 -15.79
N GLY A 100 1.44 -5.91 -15.53
CA GLY A 100 0.18 -6.48 -15.98
C GLY A 100 -0.43 -7.52 -15.03
N ASP A 101 0.33 -8.04 -14.07
CA ASP A 101 -0.23 -8.98 -13.08
C ASP A 101 -1.26 -8.32 -12.16
N THR A 102 -2.20 -9.12 -11.67
CA THR A 102 -3.11 -8.72 -10.59
C THR A 102 -2.44 -8.95 -9.25
N ILE A 103 -2.78 -8.12 -8.26
CA ILE A 103 -2.21 -8.25 -6.93
C ILE A 103 -3.17 -8.87 -5.93
N GLN A 104 -2.57 -9.52 -4.95
CA GLN A 104 -3.20 -9.88 -3.68
C GLN A 104 -2.44 -9.19 -2.55
N VAL A 105 -3.16 -8.91 -1.45
CA VAL A 105 -2.60 -8.29 -0.25
C VAL A 105 -2.44 -9.35 0.82
N GLU A 106 -1.26 -9.42 1.42
CA GLU A 106 -0.97 -10.29 2.55
C GLU A 106 -1.76 -9.85 3.78
N ALA A 107 -2.66 -10.72 4.23
CA ALA A 107 -3.52 -10.48 5.38
C ALA A 107 -3.09 -11.35 6.55
N THR A 108 -1.97 -11.01 7.18
CA THR A 108 -1.28 -11.85 8.17
C THR A 108 -0.82 -11.01 9.37
N ALA A 109 -0.64 -11.64 10.52
CA ALA A 109 0.07 -11.03 11.63
C ALA A 109 1.58 -11.20 11.38
N GLY A 110 2.27 -10.13 10.97
CA GLY A 110 3.73 -10.18 10.82
C GLY A 110 4.31 -9.10 9.90
N ALA A 111 5.56 -9.32 9.51
CA ALA A 111 6.36 -8.38 8.73
C ALA A 111 5.81 -8.11 7.32
N ASP A 112 4.99 -9.03 6.78
CA ASP A 112 4.40 -8.93 5.45
C ASP A 112 2.97 -8.39 5.46
N ALA A 113 2.41 -8.05 6.63
CA ALA A 113 1.07 -7.49 6.74
C ALA A 113 0.88 -6.28 5.81
N GLY A 114 -0.09 -6.37 4.90
CA GLY A 114 -0.40 -5.31 3.95
C GLY A 114 0.51 -5.23 2.72
N LYS A 115 1.55 -6.07 2.61
CA LYS A 115 2.39 -6.13 1.39
C LYS A 115 1.67 -6.84 0.26
N VAL A 116 2.12 -6.61 -0.97
CA VAL A 116 1.53 -7.24 -2.16
C VAL A 116 2.31 -8.45 -2.66
N ALA A 117 1.58 -9.39 -3.25
CA ALA A 117 2.12 -10.58 -3.88
C ALA A 117 1.24 -11.05 -5.05
N LYS A 118 1.81 -11.87 -5.93
CA LYS A 118 1.04 -12.57 -6.98
C LYS A 118 0.06 -13.58 -6.37
N ALA A 119 0.50 -14.26 -5.31
CA ALA A 119 -0.33 -15.12 -4.48
C ALA A 119 -0.05 -14.79 -3.01
N ALA A 120 -1.08 -14.31 -2.31
CA ALA A 120 -0.99 -14.04 -0.87
C ALA A 120 -1.10 -15.35 -0.08
N THR A 121 -0.48 -15.39 1.10
CA THR A 121 -0.51 -16.56 2.00
C THR A 121 -1.92 -16.84 2.50
N LEU A 122 -2.67 -15.77 2.81
CA LEU A 122 -4.07 -15.80 3.18
C LEU A 122 -4.90 -15.18 2.05
N ALA A 123 -5.80 -15.98 1.49
CA ALA A 123 -6.54 -15.60 0.30
C ALA A 123 -7.71 -14.65 0.61
N LEU A 124 -7.94 -13.70 -0.30
CA LEU A 124 -9.14 -12.84 -0.43
C LEU A 124 -9.29 -11.69 0.59
N THR A 125 -8.42 -10.68 0.50
CA THR A 125 -8.80 -9.35 0.98
C THR A 125 -9.76 -8.67 0.02
N ALA A 126 -10.43 -7.61 0.48
CA ALA A 126 -11.24 -6.75 -0.38
C ALA A 126 -10.45 -6.10 -1.55
N ALA A 127 -9.11 -6.16 -1.56
CA ALA A 127 -8.26 -5.66 -2.64
C ALA A 127 -7.96 -6.70 -3.74
N LYS A 128 -8.31 -7.98 -3.53
CA LYS A 128 -8.02 -9.05 -4.50
C LYS A 128 -8.55 -8.67 -5.87
N ASP A 129 -7.67 -8.76 -6.87
CA ASP A 129 -7.96 -8.53 -8.29
C ASP A 129 -8.49 -7.13 -8.64
N LYS A 130 -8.51 -6.18 -7.70
CA LYS A 130 -8.92 -4.78 -7.95
C LYS A 130 -7.79 -3.90 -8.47
N PHE A 131 -6.55 -4.31 -8.27
CA PHE A 131 -5.37 -3.57 -8.69
C PHE A 131 -4.50 -4.44 -9.61
N TYR A 132 -3.73 -3.77 -10.45
CA TYR A 132 -2.77 -4.38 -11.34
C TYR A 132 -1.44 -3.63 -11.30
N VAL A 133 -0.38 -4.33 -11.68
CA VAL A 133 0.98 -3.81 -11.63
C VAL A 133 1.29 -3.02 -12.89
N THR A 134 1.78 -1.79 -12.72
CA THR A 134 2.22 -0.92 -13.83
C THR A 134 3.73 -0.80 -13.93
N ASP A 135 4.49 -1.15 -12.87
CA ASP A 135 5.96 -1.15 -12.85
C ASP A 135 6.50 -1.95 -11.65
N VAL A 136 7.75 -2.41 -11.72
CA VAL A 136 8.42 -3.19 -10.66
C VAL A 136 9.86 -2.72 -10.50
N ALA A 137 10.26 -2.43 -9.25
CA ALA A 137 11.61 -1.99 -8.90
C ALA A 137 12.10 -2.68 -7.61
N GLY A 138 12.77 -3.82 -7.76
CA GLY A 138 13.14 -4.67 -6.63
C GLY A 138 11.90 -5.19 -5.91
N ASP A 139 11.83 -5.01 -4.59
CA ASP A 139 10.66 -5.37 -3.78
C ASP A 139 9.53 -4.31 -3.83
N LEU A 140 9.69 -3.23 -4.63
CA LEU A 140 8.63 -2.23 -4.80
C LEU A 140 7.83 -2.50 -6.07
N VAL A 141 6.53 -2.32 -5.96
CA VAL A 141 5.58 -2.58 -7.04
C VAL A 141 4.73 -1.33 -7.23
N LYS A 142 4.70 -0.77 -8.43
CA LYS A 142 3.80 0.33 -8.78
C LYS A 142 2.46 -0.25 -9.16
N LEU A 143 1.40 0.25 -8.55
CA LEU A 143 0.05 -0.28 -8.67
C LEU A 143 -0.92 0.78 -9.17
N MET A 144 -1.87 0.35 -9.99
CA MET A 144 -3.04 1.12 -10.40
C MET A 144 -4.31 0.30 -10.16
N ARG A 145 -5.44 0.96 -9.92
CA ARG A 145 -6.76 0.32 -9.86
C ARG A 145 -7.22 -0.08 -11.27
N LYS A 146 -7.73 -1.30 -11.41
CA LYS A 146 -8.41 -1.75 -12.64
C LYS A 146 -9.74 -1.05 -12.77
N GLU A 147 -10.06 -0.58 -13.98
CA GLU A 147 -11.37 -0.03 -14.37
C GLU A 147 -12.54 -0.94 -13.97
#